data_AF-A0A960IJR0-F1
#
_entry.id   AF-A0A960IJR0-F1
#
_cell.length_a   1.000
_cell.length_b   1.000
_cell.length_c   1.000
_cell.angle_alpha   90.00
_cell.angle_beta   90.00
_cell.angle_gamma   90.00
#
_symmetry.space_group_name_H-M   'P 1'
#
loop_
_entity.id
_entity.type
_entity.pdbx_description
1 polymer ?
#
loop_
_entity_poly.entity_id
_entity_poly.type
_entity_poly.pdbx_seq_one_letter_code
_entity_poly.pdbx_strand_id
1 'polypeptide(L)'
;MTGISGPREVRAPHGTELSCKGWQQEAVLRMLMNNLDPDVAERPDDLVVYGGTGRAARSWDAFDAIVRELRDLDDDETLLVQSGKPVGRFRTHEWAPRVLIANSNLVGEWANWDEFRRLEAEGLTMYGQMTAGS
;
A
#
# COMPACT_ATOMS: atom_id res chain seq x y z
N MET A 1 8.23 -16.82 -16.27
CA MET A 1 6.77 -16.72 -16.45
C MET A 1 6.24 -15.96 -15.26
N THR A 2 6.09 -14.64 -15.37
CA THR A 2 5.44 -13.82 -14.34
C THR A 2 3.96 -14.14 -14.37
N GLY A 3 3.45 -14.81 -13.35
CA GLY A 3 2.02 -14.95 -13.15
C GLY A 3 1.38 -13.56 -13.10
N ILE A 4 0.21 -13.40 -13.71
CA ILE A 4 -0.55 -12.15 -13.66
C ILE A 4 -0.87 -11.90 -12.18
N SER A 5 -0.44 -10.75 -11.64
CA SER A 5 -0.83 -10.35 -10.29
C SER A 5 -2.35 -10.16 -10.24
N GLY A 6 -3.00 -10.66 -9.21
CA GLY A 6 -4.45 -10.63 -9.12
C GLY A 6 -5.01 -11.02 -7.76
N PRO A 7 -6.37 -11.04 -7.66
CA PRO A 7 -7.09 -11.33 -6.44
C PRO A 7 -6.69 -12.66 -5.81
N ARG A 8 -6.46 -12.60 -4.50
CA ARG A 8 -6.14 -13.75 -3.66
C ARG A 8 -6.39 -13.40 -2.21
N GLU A 9 -6.62 -14.42 -1.41
CA GLU A 9 -6.69 -14.26 0.04
C GLU A 9 -5.34 -13.74 0.58
N VAL A 10 -5.41 -12.63 1.31
CA VAL A 10 -4.26 -12.01 1.97
C VAL A 10 -4.51 -12.05 3.46
N ARG A 11 -3.53 -12.52 4.24
CA ARG A 11 -3.58 -12.48 5.70
C ARG A 11 -2.24 -12.04 6.25
N ALA A 12 -2.26 -11.32 7.37
CA ALA A 12 -1.04 -10.92 8.05
C ALA A 12 -0.32 -12.15 8.64
N PRO A 13 1.00 -12.29 8.44
CA PRO A 13 1.79 -13.28 9.18
C PRO A 13 1.68 -13.11 10.70
N HIS A 14 1.63 -14.23 11.42
CA HIS A 14 1.57 -14.28 12.88
C HIS A 14 2.85 -14.87 13.49
N GLY A 15 3.02 -14.71 14.81
CA GLY A 15 4.19 -15.21 15.53
C GLY A 15 5.43 -14.30 15.39
N THR A 16 6.59 -14.83 15.79
CA THR A 16 7.85 -14.08 15.92
C THR A 16 8.82 -14.25 14.74
N GLU A 17 8.50 -15.09 13.77
CA GLU A 17 9.32 -15.27 12.56
C GLU A 17 9.17 -14.05 11.64
N LEU A 18 10.30 -13.58 11.09
CA LEU A 18 10.35 -12.41 10.21
C LEU A 18 10.47 -12.84 8.75
N SER A 19 9.78 -12.11 7.87
CA SER A 19 9.92 -12.21 6.41
C SER A 19 10.61 -10.98 5.79
N CYS A 20 10.67 -9.88 6.53
CA CYS A 20 11.48 -8.70 6.24
C CYS A 20 12.81 -8.72 7.01
N LYS A 21 13.72 -7.79 6.65
CA LYS A 21 15.04 -7.64 7.28
C LYS A 21 14.99 -7.18 8.75
N GLY A 22 13.90 -6.56 9.17
CA GLY A 22 13.71 -6.04 10.54
C GLY A 22 12.24 -5.90 10.94
N TRP A 23 12.02 -5.70 12.24
CA TRP A 23 10.67 -5.61 12.81
C TRP A 23 9.89 -4.39 12.33
N GLN A 24 10.55 -3.27 12.00
CA GLN A 24 9.85 -2.08 11.53
C GLN A 24 9.25 -2.30 10.14
N GLN A 25 10.00 -2.93 9.23
CA GLN A 25 9.53 -3.28 7.88
C GLN A 25 8.46 -4.38 7.96
N GLU A 26 8.68 -5.39 8.79
CA GLU A 26 7.72 -6.48 9.02
C GLU A 26 6.40 -5.95 9.57
N ALA A 27 6.43 -4.97 10.50
CA ALA A 27 5.22 -4.36 11.03
C ALA A 27 4.40 -3.69 9.91
N VAL A 28 5.04 -2.92 9.03
CA VAL A 28 4.34 -2.30 7.89
C VAL A 28 3.76 -3.37 6.96
N LEU A 29 4.51 -4.43 6.66
CA LEU A 29 4.04 -5.54 5.83
C LEU A 29 2.79 -6.21 6.43
N ARG A 30 2.83 -6.52 7.73
CA ARG A 30 1.71 -7.15 8.44
C ARG A 30 0.49 -6.25 8.48
N MET A 31 0.65 -4.95 8.72
CA MET A 31 -0.47 -4.02 8.74
C MET A 31 -1.11 -3.84 7.37
N LEU A 32 -0.30 -3.75 6.30
CA LEU A 32 -0.79 -3.75 4.92
C LEU A 32 -1.61 -5.02 4.62
N MET A 33 -1.11 -6.19 5.02
CA MET A 33 -1.82 -7.46 4.81
C MET A 33 -3.07 -7.59 5.68
N ASN A 34 -3.05 -7.07 6.91
CA ASN A 34 -4.20 -7.05 7.81
C ASN A 34 -5.35 -6.21 7.23
N ASN A 35 -5.05 -5.09 6.57
CA ASN A 35 -6.06 -4.29 5.88
C ASN A 35 -6.77 -5.05 4.74
N LEU A 36 -6.21 -6.16 4.26
CA LEU A 36 -6.80 -7.00 3.21
C LEU A 36 -7.24 -8.38 3.72
N ASP A 37 -7.21 -8.59 5.03
CA ASP A 37 -7.72 -9.82 5.62
C ASP A 37 -9.24 -9.95 5.34
N PRO A 38 -9.75 -11.12 4.87
CA PRO A 38 -11.18 -11.31 4.63
C PRO A 38 -12.08 -11.04 5.83
N ASP A 39 -11.56 -11.17 7.04
CA ASP A 39 -12.30 -10.90 8.27
C ASP A 39 -12.27 -9.40 8.67
N VAL A 40 -11.51 -8.57 7.94
CA VAL A 40 -11.29 -7.15 8.21
C VAL A 40 -11.82 -6.26 7.08
N ALA A 41 -11.47 -6.57 5.84
CA ALA A 41 -11.77 -5.75 4.66
C ALA A 41 -13.20 -5.97 4.15
N GLU A 42 -13.87 -4.89 3.71
CA GLU A 42 -15.20 -4.99 3.09
C GLU A 42 -15.18 -5.74 1.76
N ARG A 43 -14.13 -5.56 0.94
CA ARG A 43 -14.01 -6.22 -0.38
C ARG A 43 -12.54 -6.42 -0.79
N PRO A 44 -11.83 -7.39 -0.17
CA PRO A 44 -10.38 -7.54 -0.30
C PRO A 44 -9.90 -7.90 -1.71
N ASP A 45 -10.70 -8.63 -2.51
CA ASP A 45 -10.35 -8.98 -3.90
C ASP A 45 -10.15 -7.74 -4.79
N ASP A 46 -10.83 -6.63 -4.46
CA ASP A 46 -10.70 -5.33 -5.12
C ASP A 46 -9.74 -4.38 -4.39
N LEU A 47 -9.02 -4.90 -3.39
CA LEU A 47 -8.15 -4.16 -2.47
C LEU A 47 -8.87 -3.13 -1.58
N VAL A 48 -10.21 -3.17 -1.53
CA VAL A 48 -11.04 -2.22 -0.79
C VAL A 48 -11.16 -2.66 0.66
N VAL A 49 -10.73 -1.76 1.56
CA VAL A 49 -10.77 -1.96 3.01
C VAL A 49 -12.11 -1.49 3.57
N TYR A 50 -12.46 -0.21 3.38
CA TYR A 50 -13.74 0.35 3.85
C TYR A 50 -14.05 1.70 3.19
N GLY A 51 -15.26 2.22 3.46
CA GLY A 51 -15.60 3.61 3.13
C GLY A 51 -15.82 3.85 1.65
N GLY A 52 -16.46 2.89 0.97
CA GLY A 52 -16.74 2.94 -0.46
C GLY A 52 -15.62 2.34 -1.29
N THR A 53 -14.70 3.17 -1.78
CA THR A 53 -13.56 2.75 -2.62
C THR A 53 -12.20 2.94 -1.92
N GLY A 54 -12.19 3.04 -0.59
CA GLY A 54 -10.97 3.17 0.20
C GLY A 54 -10.11 1.91 0.08
N ARG A 55 -8.94 2.02 -0.56
CA ARG A 55 -8.08 0.87 -0.91
C ARG A 55 -6.73 0.88 -0.19
N ALA A 56 -6.18 -0.32 0.02
CA ALA A 56 -4.85 -0.51 0.62
C ALA A 56 -3.70 -0.33 -0.38
N ALA A 57 -3.91 -0.68 -1.65
CA ALA A 57 -2.96 -0.50 -2.74
C ALA A 57 -3.70 -0.19 -4.05
N ARG A 58 -3.01 0.47 -4.99
CA ARG A 58 -3.64 0.98 -6.22
C ARG A 58 -4.16 -0.14 -7.13
N SER A 59 -3.41 -1.24 -7.16
CA SER A 59 -3.63 -2.42 -8.00
C SER A 59 -2.88 -3.59 -7.38
N TRP A 60 -3.19 -4.81 -7.80
CA TRP A 60 -2.48 -6.01 -7.34
C TRP A 60 -0.99 -5.97 -7.68
N ASP A 61 -0.61 -5.46 -8.86
CA ASP A 61 0.81 -5.22 -9.21
C ASP A 61 1.49 -4.27 -8.23
N ALA A 62 0.80 -3.22 -7.80
CA ALA A 62 1.32 -2.27 -6.82
C ALA A 62 1.44 -2.90 -5.42
N PHE A 63 0.45 -3.72 -5.02
CA PHE A 63 0.51 -4.48 -3.76
C PHE A 63 1.71 -5.43 -3.74
N ASP A 64 1.88 -6.23 -4.79
CA ASP A 64 3.00 -7.18 -4.91
C ASP A 64 4.34 -6.46 -4.90
N ALA A 65 4.42 -5.31 -5.57
CA ALA A 65 5.60 -4.46 -5.54
C ALA A 65 5.87 -3.94 -4.12
N ILE A 66 4.87 -3.44 -3.38
CA ILE A 66 5.06 -2.95 -2.00
C ILE A 66 5.56 -4.10 -1.11
N VAL A 67 4.95 -5.28 -1.19
CA VAL A 67 5.35 -6.46 -0.42
C VAL A 67 6.82 -6.82 -0.70
N ARG A 68 7.22 -6.84 -1.97
CA ARG A 68 8.60 -7.10 -2.37
C ARG A 68 9.55 -6.02 -1.84
N GLU A 69 9.21 -4.74 -2.03
CA GLU A 69 10.03 -3.64 -1.56
C GLU A 69 10.23 -3.68 -0.03
N LEU A 70 9.17 -3.94 0.75
CA LEU A 70 9.25 -4.04 2.21
C LEU A 70 10.13 -5.20 2.69
N ARG A 71 10.11 -6.34 1.99
CA ARG A 71 10.98 -7.48 2.33
C ARG A 71 12.45 -7.16 2.11
N ASP A 72 12.75 -6.39 1.08
CA ASP A 72 14.11 -6.02 0.69
C ASP A 72 14.60 -4.70 1.33
N LEU A 73 13.76 -3.96 2.05
CA LEU A 73 14.05 -2.62 2.60
C LEU A 73 15.04 -2.68 3.76
N ASP A 74 16.17 -1.98 3.64
CA ASP A 74 17.16 -1.87 4.72
C ASP A 74 16.74 -0.89 5.82
N ASP A 75 17.37 -0.98 7.00
CA ASP A 75 17.04 -0.18 8.17
C ASP A 75 17.37 1.31 8.00
N ASP A 76 18.22 1.69 7.06
CA ASP A 76 18.54 3.08 6.72
C ASP A 76 17.91 3.52 5.40
N GLU A 77 16.86 2.85 4.94
CA GLU A 77 16.10 3.22 3.75
C GLU A 77 14.64 3.62 4.09
N THR A 78 14.06 4.42 3.19
CA THR A 78 12.66 4.83 3.22
C THR A 78 12.00 4.56 1.87
N LEU A 79 10.89 3.82 1.88
CA LEU A 79 10.03 3.59 0.72
C LEU A 79 9.01 4.73 0.57
N LEU A 80 8.84 5.23 -0.64
CA LEU A 80 7.81 6.21 -0.98
C LEU A 80 6.62 5.52 -1.65
N VAL A 81 5.44 5.68 -1.07
CA VAL A 81 4.17 5.18 -1.63
C VAL A 81 3.30 6.38 -2.03
N GLN A 82 3.09 6.53 -3.34
CA GLN A 82 2.25 7.59 -3.90
C GLN A 82 0.93 6.98 -4.36
N SER A 83 -0.19 7.42 -3.79
CA SER A 83 -1.54 6.89 -4.08
C SER A 83 -1.55 5.37 -4.25
N GLY A 84 -1.09 4.65 -3.22
CA GLY A 84 -1.05 3.19 -3.18
C GLY A 84 -0.09 2.50 -4.16
N LYS A 85 0.89 3.21 -4.73
CA LYS A 85 1.93 2.65 -5.61
C LYS A 85 3.33 2.94 -5.05
N PRO A 86 4.23 1.94 -4.96
CA PRO A 86 5.62 2.19 -4.58
C PRO A 86 6.35 2.86 -5.74
N VAL A 87 6.88 4.06 -5.52
CA VAL A 87 7.47 4.89 -6.61
C VAL A 87 8.97 5.11 -6.48
N GLY A 88 9.54 4.83 -5.30
CA GLY A 88 10.97 4.96 -5.10
C GLY A 88 11.40 4.59 -3.70
N ARG A 89 12.68 4.29 -3.57
CA ARG A 89 13.34 3.96 -2.33
C ARG A 89 14.59 4.83 -2.23
N PHE A 90 14.80 5.43 -1.07
CA PHE A 90 15.94 6.33 -0.85
C PHE A 90 16.61 5.98 0.46
N ARG A 91 17.93 6.09 0.48
CA ARG A 91 18.70 6.03 1.72
C ARG A 91 18.42 7.26 2.57
N THR A 92 18.09 7.03 3.82
CA THR A 92 17.85 8.02 4.88
C THR A 92 18.74 7.70 6.07
N HIS A 93 18.19 7.23 7.19
CA HIS A 93 18.90 6.79 8.40
C HIS A 93 17.98 5.92 9.28
N GLU A 94 18.55 5.19 10.25
CA GLU A 94 17.82 4.23 11.08
C GLU A 94 16.63 4.82 11.86
N TRP A 95 16.69 6.10 12.26
CA TRP A 95 15.60 6.78 12.96
C TRP A 95 14.53 7.43 12.05
N ALA A 96 14.69 7.37 10.72
CA ALA A 96 13.69 7.87 9.79
C ALA A 96 12.50 6.89 9.69
N PRO A 97 11.33 7.34 9.21
CA PRO A 97 10.25 6.43 8.86
C PRO A 97 10.69 5.44 7.76
N ARG A 98 10.31 4.16 7.90
CA ARG A 98 10.54 3.14 6.85
C ARG A 98 9.68 3.38 5.61
N VAL A 99 8.49 3.95 5.78
CA VAL A 99 7.58 4.26 4.66
C VAL A 99 7.01 5.66 4.83
N LEU A 100 6.98 6.43 3.75
CA LEU A 100 6.24 7.68 3.64
C LEU A 100 5.13 7.53 2.59
N ILE A 101 3.93 7.93 2.97
CA ILE A 101 2.72 7.71 2.17
C ILE A 101 2.06 9.06 1.86
N ALA A 102 1.70 9.25 0.59
CA ALA A 102 0.90 10.38 0.14
C ALA A 102 -0.18 9.88 -0.83
N ASN A 103 -1.42 9.76 -0.35
CA ASN A 103 -2.55 9.26 -1.12
C ASN A 103 -3.56 10.36 -1.45
N SER A 104 -4.22 10.24 -2.59
CA SER A 104 -5.37 11.07 -3.00
C SER A 104 -5.14 12.59 -3.10
N ASN A 105 -3.91 13.07 -2.91
CA ASN A 105 -3.61 14.50 -2.93
C ASN A 105 -3.72 15.04 -4.36
N LEU A 106 -4.57 16.06 -4.53
CA LEU A 106 -4.73 16.82 -5.76
C LEU A 106 -4.54 18.30 -5.46
N VAL A 107 -4.06 19.06 -6.45
CA VAL A 107 -3.97 20.51 -6.34
C VAL A 107 -5.39 21.08 -6.18
N GLY A 108 -5.56 22.11 -5.33
CA GLY A 108 -6.87 22.54 -4.82
C GLY A 108 -7.96 22.77 -5.87
N GLU A 109 -7.62 23.40 -7.00
CA GLU A 109 -8.55 23.62 -8.13
C GLU A 109 -9.12 22.31 -8.71
N TRP A 110 -8.32 21.24 -8.68
CA TRP A 110 -8.63 19.91 -9.20
C TRP A 110 -9.08 18.92 -8.13
N ALA A 111 -9.19 19.34 -6.88
CA ALA A 111 -9.55 18.48 -5.74
C ALA A 111 -11.07 18.20 -5.70
N ASN A 112 -11.60 17.62 -6.77
CA ASN A 112 -13.01 17.24 -6.92
C ASN A 112 -13.15 15.79 -7.40
N TRP A 113 -14.36 15.23 -7.27
CA TRP A 113 -14.61 13.83 -7.58
C TRP A 113 -14.52 13.48 -9.06
N ASP A 114 -14.85 14.41 -9.96
CA ASP A 114 -14.82 14.14 -11.40
C ASP A 114 -13.38 13.93 -11.87
N GLU A 115 -12.47 14.83 -11.47
CA GLU A 115 -11.05 14.71 -11.79
C GLU A 115 -10.40 13.52 -11.08
N PHE A 116 -10.76 13.28 -9.82
CA PHE A 116 -10.30 12.09 -9.09
C PHE A 116 -10.69 10.80 -9.84
N ARG A 117 -11.95 10.66 -10.26
CA ARG A 117 -12.45 9.46 -10.97
C ARG A 117 -11.81 9.30 -12.34
N ARG A 118 -11.54 10.40 -13.05
CA ARG A 118 -10.79 10.37 -14.31
C ARG A 118 -9.39 9.78 -14.10
N LEU A 119 -8.65 10.31 -13.12
CA LEU A 119 -7.30 9.82 -12.78
C LEU A 119 -7.32 8.39 -12.24
N GLU A 120 -8.34 8.00 -11.50
CA GLU A 120 -8.51 6.64 -10.98
C GLU A 120 -8.75 5.64 -12.12
N ALA A 121 -9.62 5.98 -13.09
CA ALA A 121 -9.87 5.17 -14.28
C ALA A 121 -8.62 5.00 -15.16
N GLU A 122 -7.73 6.00 -15.17
CA GLU A 122 -6.42 5.95 -15.83
C GLU A 122 -5.33 5.23 -15.01
N GLY A 123 -5.64 4.77 -13.78
CA GLY A 123 -4.68 4.10 -12.89
C GLY A 123 -3.62 5.03 -12.29
N LEU A 124 -3.89 6.33 -12.21
CA LEU A 124 -2.95 7.36 -11.78
C LEU A 124 -3.12 7.75 -10.30
N THR A 125 -4.26 7.46 -9.70
CA THR A 125 -4.51 7.70 -8.27
C THR A 125 -5.28 6.56 -7.60
N MET A 126 -5.46 6.66 -6.29
CA MET A 126 -6.17 5.70 -5.43
C MET A 126 -6.80 6.48 -4.28
N TYR A 127 -8.02 6.11 -3.88
CA TYR A 127 -8.66 6.70 -2.72
C TYR A 127 -8.18 5.97 -1.46
N GLY A 128 -7.39 6.65 -0.63
CA GLY A 128 -6.79 6.06 0.58
C GLY A 128 -7.68 6.06 1.83
N GLN A 129 -8.85 6.71 1.80
CA GLN A 129 -9.64 7.02 3.00
C GLN A 129 -8.71 7.63 4.08
N MET A 130 -8.84 7.23 5.33
CA MET A 130 -7.97 7.57 6.45
C MET A 130 -7.00 6.41 6.70
N THR A 131 -7.50 5.24 7.14
CA THR A 131 -6.64 4.09 7.52
C THR A 131 -6.63 2.97 6.48
N ALA A 132 -7.36 3.09 5.37
CA ALA A 132 -7.34 2.08 4.33
C ALA A 132 -5.97 2.05 3.61
N GLY A 133 -5.47 3.23 3.24
CA GLY A 133 -4.21 3.39 2.51
C GLY A 133 -2.99 3.73 3.37
N SER A 134 -3.05 3.60 4.69
CA SER A 134 -1.96 3.96 5.63
C SER A 134 -1.57 2.80 6.53
#